data_AF-A0A0G0WA54-F1
#
_entry.id   AF-A0A0G0WA54-F1
#
_cell.length_a   1.000
_cell.length_b   1.000
_cell.length_c   1.000
_cell.angle_alpha   90.00
_cell.angle_beta   90.00
_cell.angle_gamma   90.00
#
_symmetry.space_group_name_H-M   'P 1'
#
loop_
_entity.id
_entity.type
_entity.pdbx_description
1 polymer ?
#
loop_
_entity_poly.entity_id
_entity_poly.type
_entity_poly.pdbx_seq_one_letter_code
_entity_poly.pdbx_strand_id
1 'polypeptide(L)'
;MTWKLKKSKIRHMQKEKSKRQDAWKKKYPTGKSELAWNVEDYEFWGCDVPDRMLNNPSKTEGKMMTEREVEEWVSENFRAFSVIKEENLELFHALYKDFVQDLEYLVSLGKLDEEAFEELRNTDFFDF
;
A
#
# COMPACT_ATOMS: atom_id res chain seq x y z
N MET A 1 -21.54 34.41 -14.84
CA MET A 1 -21.28 34.29 -13.39
C MET A 1 -20.79 32.91 -12.91
N THR A 2 -20.52 31.94 -13.80
CA THR A 2 -20.23 30.54 -13.45
C THR A 2 -18.74 30.21 -13.18
N TRP A 3 -17.80 31.07 -13.63
CA TRP A 3 -16.35 30.80 -13.52
C TRP A 3 -15.76 31.03 -12.12
N LYS A 4 -16.26 32.01 -11.35
CA LYS A 4 -15.76 32.31 -9.99
C LYS A 4 -16.13 31.21 -8.98
N LEU A 5 -17.33 30.65 -9.09
CA LEU A 5 -17.83 29.53 -8.27
C LEU A 5 -17.01 28.24 -8.50
N LYS A 6 -16.68 27.91 -9.75
CA LYS A 6 -15.83 26.75 -10.08
C LYS A 6 -14.41 26.87 -9.48
N LYS A 7 -13.76 28.04 -9.59
CA LYS A 7 -12.43 28.28 -9.00
C LYS A 7 -12.42 28.22 -7.47
N SER A 8 -13.49 28.70 -6.82
CA SER A 8 -13.62 28.65 -5.36
C SER A 8 -13.76 27.21 -4.85
N LYS A 9 -14.56 26.38 -5.54
CA LYS A 9 -14.75 24.96 -5.18
C LYS A 9 -13.46 24.16 -5.36
N ILE A 10 -12.73 24.37 -6.45
CA ILE A 10 -11.43 23.72 -6.71
C ILE A 10 -10.41 24.06 -5.61
N ARG A 11 -10.29 25.34 -5.24
CA ARG A 11 -9.38 25.77 -4.17
C ARG A 11 -9.75 25.18 -2.81
N HIS A 12 -11.03 25.01 -2.52
CA HIS A 12 -11.48 24.41 -1.27
C HIS A 12 -11.13 22.90 -1.22
N MET A 13 -11.40 22.17 -2.30
CA MET A 13 -11.06 20.74 -2.40
C MET A 13 -9.55 20.50 -2.32
N GLN A 14 -8.74 21.36 -2.94
CA GLN A 14 -7.28 21.29 -2.85
C GLN A 14 -6.77 21.52 -1.42
N LYS A 15 -7.34 22.48 -0.68
CA LYS A 15 -7.00 22.72 0.73
C LYS A 15 -7.39 21.56 1.63
N GLU A 16 -8.55 20.94 1.39
CA GLU A 16 -8.99 19.76 2.14
C GLU A 16 -8.12 18.54 1.85
N LYS A 17 -7.77 18.30 0.59
CA LYS A 17 -6.84 17.23 0.19
C LYS A 17 -5.47 17.41 0.87
N SER A 18 -4.92 18.63 0.84
CA SER A 18 -3.66 18.95 1.52
C SER A 18 -3.72 18.71 3.03
N LYS A 19 -4.77 19.18 3.72
CA LYS A 19 -4.94 18.91 5.16
C LYS A 19 -5.04 17.42 5.49
N ARG A 20 -5.76 16.66 4.67
CA ARG A 20 -5.89 15.20 4.83
C ARG A 20 -4.55 14.50 4.56
N GLN A 21 -3.77 14.96 3.58
CA GLN A 21 -2.41 14.43 3.32
C GLN A 21 -1.47 14.71 4.50
N ASP A 22 -1.53 15.90 5.11
CA ASP A 22 -0.72 16.22 6.28
C ASP A 22 -1.12 15.38 7.50
N ALA A 23 -2.43 15.20 7.71
CA ALA A 23 -2.95 14.32 8.75
C ALA A 23 -2.54 12.85 8.52
N TRP A 24 -2.56 12.40 7.26
CA TRP A 24 -2.08 11.07 6.87
C TRP A 24 -0.61 10.88 7.20
N LYS A 25 0.26 11.78 6.72
CA LYS A 25 1.70 11.73 6.99
C LYS A 25 2.01 11.82 8.48
N LYS A 26 1.20 12.55 9.25
CA LYS A 26 1.34 12.60 10.71
C LYS A 26 0.93 11.29 11.39
N LYS A 27 -0.13 10.65 10.90
CA LYS A 27 -0.65 9.39 11.46
C LYS A 27 0.20 8.18 11.03
N TYR A 28 0.77 8.24 9.84
CA TYR A 28 1.51 7.18 9.16
C TYR A 28 2.83 7.75 8.63
N PRO A 29 3.79 8.09 9.51
CA PRO A 29 5.03 8.76 9.12
C PRO A 29 5.92 7.93 8.19
N THR A 30 5.79 6.61 8.25
CA THR A 30 6.49 5.66 7.39
C THR A 30 5.72 5.30 6.12
N GLY A 31 4.44 5.67 6.03
CA GLY A 31 3.48 5.11 5.07
C GLY A 31 2.46 4.21 5.78
N LYS A 32 1.43 3.82 5.03
CA LYS A 32 0.47 2.80 5.44
C LYS A 32 0.48 1.74 4.35
N SER A 33 0.80 0.51 4.74
CA SER A 33 0.68 -0.71 3.91
C SER A 33 -0.56 -0.65 3.01
N GLU A 34 -0.39 -0.90 1.72
CA GLU A 34 -1.49 -0.95 0.76
C GLU A 34 -2.44 -2.09 1.08
N LEU A 35 -1.91 -3.23 1.56
CA LEU A 35 -2.74 -4.34 2.04
C LEU A 35 -3.61 -3.94 3.25
N ALA A 36 -3.23 -2.90 4.00
CA ALA A 36 -4.00 -2.33 5.09
C ALA A 36 -4.99 -1.24 4.67
N TRP A 37 -5.07 -0.90 3.38
CA TRP A 37 -6.00 0.11 2.88
C TRP A 37 -7.45 -0.38 2.98
N ASN A 38 -8.33 0.55 3.31
CA ASN A 38 -9.78 0.41 3.23
C ASN A 38 -10.30 1.21 2.01
N VAL A 39 -11.61 1.11 1.75
CA VAL A 39 -12.25 1.82 0.63
C VAL A 39 -11.98 3.33 0.67
N GLU A 40 -12.00 3.94 1.85
CA GLU A 40 -11.76 5.39 2.00
C GLU A 40 -10.33 5.79 1.64
N ASP A 41 -9.35 4.92 1.87
CA ASP A 41 -7.95 5.16 1.52
C ASP A 41 -7.79 5.17 -0.01
N TYR A 42 -8.37 4.19 -0.71
CA TYR A 42 -8.41 4.13 -2.17
C TYR A 42 -9.07 5.37 -2.78
N GLU A 43 -10.25 5.75 -2.28
CA GLU A 43 -10.95 6.96 -2.71
C GLU A 43 -10.15 8.24 -2.45
N PHE A 44 -9.43 8.30 -1.33
CA PHE A 44 -8.59 9.44 -0.97
C PHE A 44 -7.41 9.62 -1.91
N TRP A 45 -6.76 8.52 -2.28
CA TRP A 45 -5.65 8.52 -3.24
C TRP A 45 -6.12 8.64 -4.69
N GLY A 46 -7.40 8.39 -4.97
CA GLY A 46 -7.97 8.40 -6.31
C GLY A 46 -7.61 7.16 -7.11
N CYS A 47 -7.41 6.05 -6.40
CA CYS A 47 -7.14 4.74 -6.97
C CYS A 47 -8.45 3.96 -7.10
N ASP A 48 -8.50 3.03 -8.04
CA ASP A 48 -9.64 2.14 -8.18
C ASP A 48 -9.70 1.17 -6.99
N VAL A 49 -10.87 1.04 -6.38
CA VAL A 49 -11.11 0.13 -5.26
C VAL A 49 -11.25 -1.29 -5.79
N PRO A 50 -10.54 -2.29 -5.25
CA PRO A 50 -10.73 -3.68 -5.64
C PRO A 50 -12.19 -4.15 -5.45
N ASP A 51 -12.74 -4.85 -6.43
CA ASP A 51 -14.15 -5.32 -6.41
C ASP A 51 -14.48 -6.14 -5.14
N ARG A 52 -13.52 -6.93 -4.64
CA ARG A 52 -13.67 -7.69 -3.39
C ARG A 52 -13.92 -6.79 -2.18
N MET A 53 -13.33 -5.58 -2.15
CA MET A 53 -13.52 -4.58 -1.10
C MET A 53 -14.84 -3.85 -1.25
N LEU A 54 -15.31 -3.61 -2.48
CA LEU A 54 -16.65 -3.04 -2.70
C LEU A 54 -17.75 -3.94 -2.13
N ASN A 55 -17.58 -5.26 -2.26
CA ASN A 55 -18.49 -6.25 -1.68
C ASN A 55 -18.29 -6.47 -0.17
N ASN A 56 -17.15 -6.03 0.39
CA ASN A 56 -16.79 -6.21 1.80
C ASN A 56 -16.14 -4.93 2.37
N PRO A 57 -16.85 -3.80 2.46
CA PRO A 57 -16.26 -2.48 2.74
C PRO A 57 -15.62 -2.34 4.12
N SER A 58 -15.91 -3.26 5.05
CA SER A 58 -15.30 -3.30 6.39
C SER A 58 -13.97 -4.06 6.44
N LYS A 59 -13.56 -4.72 5.36
CA LYS A 59 -12.32 -5.49 5.27
C LYS A 59 -11.30 -4.77 4.41
N THR A 60 -10.04 -4.88 4.83
CA THR A 60 -8.89 -4.48 4.02
C THR A 60 -8.53 -5.60 3.05
N GLU A 61 -7.70 -5.29 2.06
CA GLU A 61 -7.25 -6.27 1.08
C GLU A 61 -6.53 -7.46 1.72
N GLY A 62 -5.53 -7.19 2.58
CA GLY A 62 -4.78 -8.23 3.29
C GLY A 62 -5.67 -9.12 4.17
N LYS A 63 -6.76 -8.57 4.74
CA LYS A 63 -7.72 -9.37 5.52
C LYS A 63 -8.52 -10.36 4.68
N MET A 64 -8.69 -10.07 3.39
CA MET A 64 -9.45 -10.92 2.48
C MET A 64 -8.59 -11.95 1.76
N MET A 65 -7.27 -11.79 1.78
CA MET A 65 -6.35 -12.77 1.22
C MET A 65 -6.41 -14.10 1.97
N THR A 66 -6.52 -15.17 1.21
CA THR A 66 -6.25 -16.54 1.66
C THR A 66 -4.75 -16.78 1.82
N GLU A 67 -4.36 -17.83 2.53
CA GLU A 67 -2.93 -18.21 2.68
C GLU A 67 -2.26 -18.40 1.32
N ARG A 68 -2.92 -19.10 0.39
CA ARG A 68 -2.44 -19.26 -0.98
C ARG A 68 -2.24 -17.93 -1.71
N GLU A 69 -3.18 -17.00 -1.58
CA GLU A 69 -3.04 -15.67 -2.20
C GLU A 69 -1.88 -14.87 -1.59
N VAL A 70 -1.58 -15.07 -0.31
CA VAL A 70 -0.40 -14.46 0.33
C VAL A 70 0.88 -15.02 -0.27
N GLU A 71 0.99 -16.35 -0.39
CA GLU A 71 2.16 -17.00 -1.00
C GLU A 71 2.37 -16.56 -2.46
N GLU A 72 1.29 -16.50 -3.24
CA GLU A 72 1.31 -16.03 -4.63
C GLU A 72 1.77 -14.57 -4.70
N TRP A 73 1.18 -13.68 -3.90
CA TRP A 73 1.55 -12.27 -3.84
C TRP A 73 3.00 -12.06 -3.44
N VAL A 74 3.50 -12.80 -2.43
CA VAL A 74 4.91 -12.76 -2.04
C VAL A 74 5.79 -13.18 -3.23
N SER A 75 5.51 -14.33 -3.84
CA SER A 75 6.31 -14.85 -4.96
C SER A 75 6.36 -13.88 -6.15
N GLU A 76 5.24 -13.23 -6.47
CA GLU A 76 5.17 -12.22 -7.53
C GLU A 76 6.00 -10.97 -7.21
N ASN A 77 5.93 -10.47 -5.98
CA ASN A 77 6.76 -9.33 -5.54
C ASN A 77 8.25 -9.66 -5.61
N PHE A 78 8.66 -10.86 -5.19
CA PHE A 78 10.06 -11.29 -5.30
C PHE A 78 10.56 -11.28 -6.75
N ARG A 79 9.75 -11.80 -7.69
CA ARG A 79 10.09 -11.77 -9.12
C ARG A 79 10.16 -10.36 -9.68
N ALA A 80 9.26 -9.48 -9.27
CA ALA A 80 9.27 -8.09 -9.70
C ALA A 80 10.53 -7.37 -9.18
N PHE A 81 10.87 -7.59 -7.91
CA PHE A 81 12.02 -6.97 -7.27
C PHE A 81 13.36 -7.41 -7.83
N SER A 82 13.52 -8.67 -8.25
CA SER A 82 14.77 -9.10 -8.89
C SER A 82 15.05 -8.30 -10.17
N VAL A 83 14.01 -8.05 -10.98
CA VAL A 83 14.12 -7.23 -12.20
C VAL A 83 14.36 -5.75 -11.85
N ILE A 84 13.55 -5.19 -10.95
CA ILE A 84 13.63 -3.76 -10.61
C ILE A 84 14.97 -3.41 -9.98
N LYS A 85 15.56 -4.29 -9.15
CA LYS A 85 16.85 -4.06 -8.51
C LYS A 85 17.98 -3.92 -9.54
N GLU A 86 17.95 -4.72 -10.61
CA GLU A 86 18.92 -4.63 -11.72
C GLU A 86 18.76 -3.34 -12.53
N GLU A 87 17.51 -2.93 -12.79
CA GLU A 87 17.22 -1.77 -13.64
C GLU A 87 17.29 -0.42 -12.90
N ASN A 88 16.85 -0.38 -11.65
CA ASN A 88 16.70 0.84 -10.85
C ASN A 88 16.72 0.56 -9.34
N LEU A 89 17.92 0.61 -8.77
CA LEU A 89 18.14 0.36 -7.34
C LEU A 89 17.40 1.35 -6.41
N GLU A 90 17.25 2.62 -6.81
CA GLU A 90 16.53 3.61 -6.00
C GLU A 90 15.04 3.28 -5.92
N LEU A 91 14.44 2.90 -7.06
CA LEU A 91 13.05 2.45 -7.11
C LEU A 91 12.85 1.15 -6.32
N PHE A 92 13.79 0.20 -6.43
CA PHE A 92 13.77 -1.02 -5.62
C PHE A 92 13.71 -0.71 -4.13
N HIS A 93 14.58 0.16 -3.61
CA HIS A 93 14.58 0.49 -2.18
C HIS A 93 13.28 1.15 -1.72
N ALA A 94 12.67 1.99 -2.57
CA ALA A 94 11.39 2.60 -2.27
C ALA A 94 10.27 1.55 -2.16
N LEU A 95 10.13 0.69 -3.18
CA LEU A 95 9.08 -0.33 -3.21
C LEU A 95 9.30 -1.44 -2.17
N TYR A 96 10.56 -1.82 -1.93
CA TYR A 96 10.91 -2.83 -0.93
C TYR A 96 10.52 -2.37 0.48
N LYS A 97 10.67 -1.08 0.78
CA LYS A 97 10.22 -0.52 2.06
C LYS A 97 8.70 -0.66 2.23
N ASP A 98 7.93 -0.43 1.18
CA ASP A 98 6.47 -0.56 1.22
C ASP A 98 6.07 -2.04 1.35
N PHE A 99 6.75 -2.94 0.64
CA PHE A 99 6.61 -4.39 0.79
C PHE A 99 6.86 -4.89 2.22
N VAL A 100 7.90 -4.40 2.89
CA VAL A 100 8.15 -4.76 4.30
C VAL A 100 7.00 -4.32 5.20
N GLN A 101 6.38 -3.16 4.96
CA GLN A 101 5.20 -2.72 5.71
C GLN A 101 3.99 -3.62 5.46
N ASP A 102 3.81 -4.08 4.23
CA ASP A 102 2.77 -5.06 3.89
C ASP A 102 3.00 -6.39 4.59
N LEU A 103 4.25 -6.88 4.66
CA LEU A 103 4.58 -8.08 5.42
C LEU A 103 4.30 -7.91 6.92
N GLU A 104 4.71 -6.79 7.54
CA GLU A 104 4.40 -6.47 8.95
C GLU A 104 2.88 -6.47 9.19
N TYR A 105 2.12 -5.97 8.23
CA TYR A 105 0.66 -5.99 8.32
C TYR A 105 0.10 -7.42 8.24
N LEU A 106 0.60 -8.25 7.34
CA LEU A 106 0.19 -9.66 7.23
C LEU A 106 0.52 -10.45 8.51
N VAL A 107 1.66 -10.18 9.14
CA VAL A 107 1.99 -10.73 10.47
C VAL A 107 0.96 -10.30 11.51
N SER A 108 0.60 -9.01 11.54
CA SER A 108 -0.41 -8.49 12.47
C SER A 108 -1.81 -9.12 12.30
N LEU A 109 -2.09 -9.67 11.11
CA LEU A 109 -3.32 -10.39 10.80
C LEU A 109 -3.25 -11.89 11.09
N GLY A 110 -2.07 -12.42 11.46
CA GLY A 110 -1.81 -13.85 11.60
C GLY A 110 -1.82 -14.60 10.27
N LYS A 111 -1.55 -13.89 9.15
CA LYS A 111 -1.49 -14.45 7.79
C LYS A 111 -0.09 -14.85 7.37
N LEU A 112 0.91 -14.36 8.11
CA LEU A 112 2.32 -14.66 7.97
C LEU A 112 2.85 -14.83 9.40
N ASP A 113 3.68 -15.84 9.64
CA ASP A 113 4.34 -15.98 10.94
C ASP A 113 5.62 -15.12 11.02
N GLU A 114 6.15 -14.98 12.24
CA GLU A 114 7.33 -14.16 12.49
C GLU A 114 8.61 -14.74 11.85
N GLU A 115 8.70 -16.06 11.69
CA GLU A 115 9.87 -16.73 11.10
C GLU A 115 9.93 -16.45 9.59
N ALA A 116 8.83 -16.68 8.88
CA ALA A 116 8.66 -16.35 7.48
C ALA A 116 8.82 -14.83 7.23
N PHE A 117 8.36 -13.98 8.15
CA PHE A 117 8.61 -12.54 8.05
C PHE A 117 10.10 -12.20 8.07
N GLU A 118 10.87 -12.76 9.01
CA GLU A 118 12.30 -12.51 9.13
C GLU A 118 13.08 -13.05 7.94
N GLU A 119 12.65 -14.16 7.34
CA GLU A 119 13.18 -14.63 6.07
C GLU A 119 12.87 -13.65 4.93
N LEU A 120 11.60 -13.31 4.71
CA LEU A 120 11.17 -12.52 3.55
C LEU A 120 11.66 -11.07 3.58
N ARG A 121 11.90 -10.50 4.77
CA ARG A 121 12.47 -9.15 4.92
C ARG A 121 13.98 -9.09 4.74
N ASN A 122 14.66 -10.22 4.54
CA ASN A 122 16.09 -10.23 4.28
C ASN A 122 16.35 -9.85 2.81
N THR A 123 17.08 -8.75 2.60
CA THR A 123 17.44 -8.27 1.26
C THR A 123 18.45 -9.16 0.53
N ASP A 124 19.16 -10.03 1.25
CA ASP A 124 20.17 -10.93 0.69
C ASP A 124 19.57 -11.91 -0.33
N PHE A 125 18.26 -12.18 -0.26
CA PHE A 125 17.54 -12.99 -1.26
C PHE A 125 17.55 -12.40 -2.67
N PHE A 126 17.89 -11.12 -2.82
CA PHE A 126 17.95 -10.44 -4.11
C PHE A 126 19.39 -10.24 -4.60
N ASP A 127 20.41 -10.71 -3.89
CA ASP A 127 21.81 -10.68 -4.32
C ASP A 127 22.13 -11.97 -5.11
N PHE A 128 21.85 -11.96 -6.41
CA PHE A 128 22.20 -13.04 -7.35
C PHE A 128 23.44 -12.68 -8.20
#